data_AF-A0A7Y5QXA2-F1
#
_entry.id   AF-A0A7Y5QXA2-F1
#
_cell.length_a   1.000
_cell.length_b   1.000
_cell.length_c   1.000
_cell.angle_alpha   90.00
_cell.angle_beta   90.00
_cell.angle_gamma   90.00
#
_symmetry.space_group_name_H-M   'P 1'
#
loop_
_entity.id
_entity.type
_entity.pdbx_description
1 polymer ?
#
loop_
_entity_poly.entity_id
_entity_poly.type
_entity_poly.pdbx_seq_one_letter_code
_entity_poly.pdbx_strand_id
1 'polypeptide(L)'
;MLRRIASAQVILTLAVLTAACSSERVAAPKSNVQSCGASADLIGSFDPSGDVEPVAFPLGPTLQRASAAASLSIAPLNGAVVGFPAPSAQLNDTNARYLVVPQYPVQGAMPDSTPFTLSVGTGAVAVATPFSQAELTLSAQGAFDARLRRIETRLPLTGRLDPHGGAARVAGASTGPEAVRKFYVLGSIDGNCFVQTTARLRYSGARVYIYEDTGVQDTLSTSEYADFGKLFDEVLYPIDTGAFGSPSDVDGNGHIIVLLSQRINQLTAKADCSTKGYIAGYFFGYDLSNGSGSNRSEIFYSIAPDVAARYSCAHTIAQVKRGTPPTFIHEFQHMISYNQHVLLRGGQGEATWLNEGLSHIAEELGSKYYEAKYPAPLGRTSPTQLFPDSSQGFIVPDFQNAYNYLRSSRKHSVTTFAGVGTLEERGAAWLFLRWLGDQKGEQIYKQLDQTTRRGIDNVAAAAGEPFPALFGDFGIATYADSIDGVPRTSVPQRYRFTSRDTRKIFARIACGTAVPGQSCTPPITPDTLGCANSSTESMVQGTSAYYLIGGSAGCSSTRIDMTASGGGTLPSALQPQIAIFRLP
;
A
#
# COMPACT_ATOMS: atom_id res chain seq x y z
N MET A 1 -2.07 54.15 -47.88
CA MET A 1 -2.46 53.22 -48.96
C MET A 1 -1.21 52.78 -49.72
N LEU A 2 -1.19 51.53 -50.24
CA LEU A 2 -0.20 50.92 -51.17
C LEU A 2 1.31 50.98 -50.79
N ARG A 3 1.92 49.83 -50.44
CA ARG A 3 2.80 48.92 -51.25
C ARG A 3 4.24 49.46 -51.41
N ARG A 4 5.32 48.80 -50.92
CA ARG A 4 5.95 47.50 -51.33
C ARG A 4 6.35 47.50 -52.83
N ILE A 5 7.51 47.02 -53.31
CA ILE A 5 8.37 45.83 -53.04
C ILE A 5 9.86 46.21 -53.35
N ALA A 6 10.93 45.69 -52.71
CA ALA A 6 11.80 44.56 -53.15
C ALA A 6 12.98 44.32 -52.15
N SER A 7 13.28 43.09 -51.71
CA SER A 7 14.32 42.13 -52.22
C SER A 7 15.75 42.43 -51.73
N ALA A 8 16.35 41.61 -50.83
CA ALA A 8 17.21 40.42 -51.08
C ALA A 8 18.67 40.79 -51.45
N GLN A 9 19.75 40.14 -50.99
CA GLN A 9 19.94 38.88 -50.22
C GLN A 9 21.40 38.79 -49.66
N VAL A 10 21.64 38.13 -48.50
CA VAL A 10 22.85 37.32 -48.11
C VAL A 10 24.25 38.02 -48.12
N ILE A 11 25.22 37.85 -47.19
CA ILE A 11 25.67 36.83 -46.20
C ILE A 11 25.87 37.51 -44.79
N LEU A 12 26.53 37.04 -43.71
CA LEU A 12 27.44 35.91 -43.36
C LEU A 12 27.24 35.44 -41.88
N THR A 13 28.17 34.61 -41.38
CA THR A 13 28.36 33.98 -40.04
C THR A 13 28.10 34.75 -38.73
N LEU A 14 27.30 34.11 -37.86
CA LEU A 14 27.71 33.45 -36.59
C LEU A 14 28.51 34.22 -35.51
N ALA A 15 27.86 34.49 -34.37
CA ALA A 15 28.47 34.48 -33.03
C ALA A 15 27.39 34.28 -31.95
N VAL A 16 27.73 33.67 -30.81
CA VAL A 16 26.84 33.46 -29.64
C VAL A 16 27.53 34.07 -28.41
N LEU A 17 26.82 34.89 -27.62
CA LEU A 17 26.74 34.77 -26.14
C LEU A 17 25.82 35.83 -25.50
N THR A 18 25.08 35.40 -24.48
CA THR A 18 24.60 36.13 -23.29
C THR A 18 24.36 37.65 -23.34
N ALA A 19 23.09 38.04 -23.23
CA ALA A 19 22.68 39.23 -22.46
C ALA A 19 21.41 38.89 -21.67
N ALA A 20 21.35 39.25 -20.38
CA ALA A 20 20.17 39.07 -19.56
C ALA A 20 19.21 40.26 -19.72
N CYS A 21 17.91 40.01 -19.59
CA CYS A 21 16.93 41.05 -19.29
C CYS A 21 15.88 40.49 -18.31
N SER A 22 15.45 41.34 -17.38
CA SER A 22 14.63 40.97 -16.22
C SER A 22 13.17 41.39 -16.39
N SER A 23 12.32 41.01 -15.43
CA SER A 23 10.85 41.14 -15.40
C SER A 23 10.09 40.12 -16.29
N GLU A 24 8.83 39.76 -16.01
CA GLU A 24 7.91 40.36 -15.04
C GLU A 24 7.20 39.32 -14.14
N ARG A 25 6.33 39.79 -13.23
CA ARG A 25 5.79 39.01 -12.09
C ARG A 25 4.53 38.23 -12.45
N VAL A 26 4.44 36.99 -11.96
CA VAL A 26 3.17 36.43 -11.46
C VAL A 26 3.39 36.01 -10.01
N ALA A 27 2.85 36.78 -9.08
CA ALA A 27 2.90 36.45 -7.65
C ALA A 27 1.75 35.50 -7.31
N ALA A 28 2.05 34.19 -7.29
CA ALA A 28 1.15 33.20 -6.70
C ALA A 28 0.92 33.50 -5.20
N PRO A 29 -0.26 33.19 -4.63
CA PRO A 29 -0.56 33.48 -3.24
C PRO A 29 0.39 32.72 -2.29
N LYS A 30 0.80 33.39 -1.21
CA LYS A 30 1.66 32.78 -0.19
C LYS A 30 0.94 31.60 0.48
N SER A 31 1.44 30.39 0.28
CA SER A 31 1.16 29.28 1.18
C SER A 31 1.79 29.57 2.53
N ASN A 32 1.03 29.38 3.62
CA ASN A 32 1.54 29.51 4.99
C ASN A 32 2.27 28.23 5.45
N VAL A 33 3.15 27.72 4.58
CA VAL A 33 4.16 26.72 4.95
C VAL A 33 5.46 27.49 5.22
N GLN A 34 6.01 27.37 6.42
CA GLN A 34 7.35 27.93 6.69
C GLN A 34 8.38 27.10 5.91
N SER A 35 8.77 27.59 4.74
CA SER A 35 9.86 27.02 3.97
C SER A 35 11.16 26.99 4.79
N CYS A 36 11.99 25.99 4.51
CA CYS A 36 13.25 25.70 5.18
C CYS A 36 14.05 26.97 5.52
N GLY A 37 14.11 27.34 6.80
CA GLY A 37 14.77 28.57 7.25
C GLY A 37 16.30 28.48 7.12
N ALA A 38 17.00 29.60 7.36
CA ALA A 38 18.46 29.71 7.27
C ALA A 38 19.25 28.88 8.32
N SER A 39 18.59 27.94 9.02
CA SER A 39 19.16 27.00 9.98
C SER A 39 18.64 25.58 9.76
N ALA A 40 18.13 25.28 8.56
CA ALA A 40 17.68 23.95 8.14
C ALA A 40 18.78 23.23 7.34
N ASP A 41 19.11 22.01 7.75
CA ASP A 41 20.05 21.15 7.03
C ASP A 41 19.36 20.57 5.78
N LEU A 42 19.88 20.88 4.59
CA LEU A 42 19.38 20.32 3.33
C LEU A 42 19.98 18.91 3.10
N ILE A 43 19.10 17.93 2.90
CA ILE A 43 19.45 16.73 2.15
C ILE A 43 19.67 17.17 0.69
N GLY A 44 20.70 16.65 0.04
CA GLY A 44 21.21 17.18 -1.23
C GLY A 44 20.20 17.33 -2.36
N SER A 45 20.54 18.12 -3.38
CA SER A 45 19.70 18.32 -4.56
C SER A 45 19.48 17.02 -5.34
N PHE A 46 18.34 16.36 -5.11
CA PHE A 46 17.95 15.13 -5.79
C PHE A 46 17.31 15.42 -7.15
N ASP A 47 17.85 14.79 -8.20
CA ASP A 47 17.24 14.77 -9.52
C ASP A 47 16.02 13.81 -9.53
N PRO A 48 14.84 14.24 -10.01
CA PRO A 48 13.66 13.38 -10.08
C PRO A 48 13.74 12.27 -11.15
N SER A 49 14.66 12.36 -12.13
CA SER A 49 14.60 11.64 -13.41
C SER A 49 15.34 10.30 -13.49
N GLY A 50 16.00 9.83 -12.43
CA GLY A 50 16.80 8.59 -12.48
C GLY A 50 15.99 7.33 -12.81
N ASP A 51 16.24 6.75 -13.99
CA ASP A 51 15.62 5.54 -14.56
C ASP A 51 15.89 4.25 -13.76
N VAL A 52 15.12 3.19 -14.10
CA VAL A 52 15.25 1.83 -13.55
C VAL A 52 15.52 0.84 -14.69
N GLU A 53 16.54 -0.01 -14.55
CA GLU A 53 16.87 -1.01 -15.58
C GLU A 53 15.84 -2.15 -15.66
N PRO A 54 15.54 -2.67 -16.87
CA PRO A 54 14.64 -3.80 -17.06
C PRO A 54 15.32 -5.14 -16.72
N VAL A 55 14.96 -5.75 -15.59
CA VAL A 55 15.43 -7.09 -15.21
C VAL A 55 14.69 -8.17 -15.99
N ALA A 56 15.42 -9.13 -16.57
CA ALA A 56 14.85 -10.22 -17.36
C ALA A 56 14.47 -11.44 -16.49
N PHE A 57 13.25 -11.95 -16.64
CA PHE A 57 12.74 -13.09 -15.89
C PHE A 57 13.27 -14.45 -16.40
N PRO A 58 13.88 -15.30 -15.56
CA PRO A 58 14.14 -16.70 -15.88
C PRO A 58 12.86 -17.55 -15.76
N LEU A 59 12.55 -18.36 -16.77
CA LEU A 59 11.34 -19.18 -16.81
C LEU A 59 11.46 -20.43 -15.91
N GLY A 60 10.72 -20.44 -14.79
CA GLY A 60 10.50 -21.64 -13.96
C GLY A 60 9.53 -22.66 -14.59
N PRO A 61 9.59 -23.94 -14.19
CA PRO A 61 8.89 -25.03 -14.89
C PRO A 61 7.40 -25.17 -14.57
N THR A 62 6.63 -25.52 -15.61
CA THR A 62 5.31 -26.19 -15.55
C THR A 62 4.26 -25.63 -14.57
N LEU A 63 3.72 -24.46 -14.92
CA LEU A 63 2.26 -24.29 -14.88
C LEU A 63 1.58 -25.41 -15.70
N GLN A 64 0.37 -25.82 -15.32
CA GLN A 64 -0.40 -26.83 -16.05
C GLN A 64 -0.89 -26.26 -17.39
N ARG A 65 -0.04 -26.34 -18.42
CA ARG A 65 -0.31 -25.81 -19.76
C ARG A 65 -1.51 -26.49 -20.41
N ALA A 66 -2.68 -25.85 -20.31
CA ALA A 66 -3.74 -26.03 -21.29
C ALA A 66 -3.20 -25.57 -22.66
N SER A 67 -2.92 -26.52 -23.56
CA SER A 67 -2.74 -26.20 -24.97
C SER A 67 -4.07 -25.73 -25.54
N ALA A 68 -4.04 -24.86 -26.55
CA ALA A 68 -5.23 -24.14 -27.08
C ALA A 68 -6.27 -25.02 -27.83
N ALA A 69 -6.28 -26.32 -27.56
CA ALA A 69 -7.24 -27.32 -28.03
C ALA A 69 -7.71 -28.28 -26.92
N ALA A 70 -7.21 -28.15 -25.69
CA ALA A 70 -7.58 -29.01 -24.56
C ALA A 70 -8.87 -28.51 -23.89
N SER A 71 -9.88 -29.37 -23.84
CA SER A 71 -11.21 -29.06 -23.29
C SER A 71 -11.17 -29.07 -21.75
N LEU A 72 -11.29 -27.90 -21.12
CA LEU A 72 -11.15 -27.67 -19.68
C LEU A 72 -12.40 -28.10 -18.90
N SER A 73 -12.23 -29.15 -18.08
CA SER A 73 -13.24 -29.60 -17.12
C SER A 73 -12.98 -28.97 -15.76
N ILE A 74 -13.96 -28.23 -15.24
CA ILE A 74 -13.94 -27.67 -13.88
C ILE A 74 -15.12 -28.28 -13.12
N ALA A 75 -14.86 -28.83 -11.94
CA ALA A 75 -15.89 -29.34 -11.03
C ALA A 75 -16.65 -28.16 -10.36
N PRO A 76 -17.92 -28.33 -9.94
CA PRO A 76 -18.62 -27.31 -9.17
C PRO A 76 -17.79 -26.85 -7.96
N LEU A 77 -17.84 -25.54 -7.66
CA LEU A 77 -17.10 -24.88 -6.59
C LEU A 77 -15.56 -25.02 -6.66
N ASN A 78 -15.00 -25.31 -7.84
CA ASN A 78 -13.55 -25.35 -8.07
C ASN A 78 -13.16 -24.37 -9.18
N GLY A 79 -11.85 -24.12 -9.33
CA GLY A 79 -11.31 -23.21 -10.34
C GLY A 79 -10.02 -23.70 -11.00
N ALA A 80 -9.56 -22.92 -11.97
CA ALA A 80 -8.32 -23.11 -12.72
C ALA A 80 -7.81 -21.76 -13.24
N VAL A 81 -6.51 -21.66 -13.54
CA VAL A 81 -5.88 -20.47 -14.11
C VAL A 81 -5.26 -20.81 -15.47
N VAL A 82 -5.54 -20.01 -16.49
CA VAL A 82 -4.99 -20.17 -17.85
C VAL A 82 -4.32 -18.86 -18.27
N GLY A 83 -3.05 -18.91 -18.69
CA GLY A 83 -2.21 -17.73 -18.89
C GLY A 83 -1.52 -17.61 -20.25
N PHE A 84 -0.55 -16.70 -20.30
CA PHE A 84 0.36 -16.44 -21.41
C PHE A 84 0.94 -17.73 -22.05
N PRO A 85 1.08 -17.83 -23.40
CA PRO A 85 1.04 -16.76 -24.40
C PRO A 85 -0.35 -16.34 -24.91
N ALA A 86 -1.38 -17.16 -24.69
CA ALA A 86 -2.73 -16.89 -25.17
C ALA A 86 -3.73 -17.46 -24.15
N PRO A 87 -4.27 -16.64 -23.24
CA PRO A 87 -5.25 -17.08 -22.26
C PRO A 87 -6.55 -17.46 -22.96
N SER A 88 -6.72 -18.77 -23.18
CA SER A 88 -7.79 -19.35 -23.99
C SER A 88 -8.25 -20.66 -23.36
N ALA A 89 -9.53 -20.76 -23.02
CA ALA A 89 -10.11 -21.93 -22.36
C ALA A 89 -11.40 -22.39 -23.05
N GLN A 90 -11.42 -23.60 -23.59
CA GLN A 90 -12.65 -24.25 -24.04
C GLN A 90 -13.31 -24.96 -22.84
N LEU A 91 -14.40 -24.41 -22.30
CA LEU A 91 -15.10 -25.02 -21.17
C LEU A 91 -16.03 -26.16 -21.64
N ASN A 92 -16.10 -27.23 -20.84
CA ASN A 92 -16.75 -28.50 -21.21
C ASN A 92 -18.25 -28.57 -20.90
N ASP A 93 -18.68 -27.86 -19.85
CA ASP A 93 -20.09 -27.79 -19.45
C ASP A 93 -20.61 -26.40 -19.82
N THR A 94 -21.38 -26.33 -20.91
CA THR A 94 -21.94 -25.10 -21.46
C THR A 94 -23.21 -24.62 -20.74
N ASN A 95 -23.78 -25.45 -19.85
CA ASN A 95 -24.96 -25.10 -19.07
C ASN A 95 -24.58 -24.48 -17.72
N ALA A 96 -23.41 -24.85 -17.17
CA ALA A 96 -22.85 -24.28 -15.96
C ALA A 96 -22.60 -22.76 -16.06
N ARG A 97 -22.55 -22.12 -14.89
CA ARG A 97 -22.16 -20.71 -14.74
C ARG A 97 -20.74 -20.62 -14.22
N TYR A 98 -19.99 -19.65 -14.73
CA TYR A 98 -18.60 -19.43 -14.38
C TYR A 98 -18.37 -17.98 -13.96
N LEU A 99 -17.64 -17.78 -12.87
CA LEU A 99 -16.90 -16.56 -12.63
C LEU A 99 -15.63 -16.60 -13.49
N VAL A 100 -15.33 -15.50 -14.15
CA VAL A 100 -14.18 -15.37 -15.05
C VAL A 100 -13.46 -14.07 -14.73
N VAL A 101 -12.17 -14.17 -14.42
CA VAL A 101 -11.37 -13.09 -13.82
C VAL A 101 -10.12 -12.84 -14.67
N PRO A 102 -10.18 -11.94 -15.67
CA PRO A 102 -9.02 -11.48 -16.43
C PRO A 102 -8.06 -10.65 -15.56
N GLN A 103 -6.76 -10.86 -15.72
CA GLN A 103 -5.71 -10.32 -14.85
C GLN A 103 -4.41 -10.00 -15.59
N TYR A 104 -3.66 -9.03 -15.05
CA TYR A 104 -2.23 -8.81 -15.33
C TYR A 104 -1.40 -9.08 -14.06
N PRO A 105 -1.00 -10.34 -13.79
CA PRO A 105 -0.39 -10.78 -12.53
C PRO A 105 1.10 -10.43 -12.42
N VAL A 106 1.45 -9.17 -12.65
CA VAL A 106 2.82 -8.66 -12.67
C VAL A 106 2.96 -7.40 -11.82
N GLN A 107 4.20 -6.94 -11.65
CA GLN A 107 4.54 -5.68 -10.99
C GLN A 107 5.20 -4.74 -12.01
N GLY A 108 4.68 -3.51 -12.13
CA GLY A 108 5.29 -2.42 -12.90
C GLY A 108 6.07 -1.44 -12.00
N ALA A 109 6.70 -0.45 -12.63
CA ALA A 109 7.31 0.69 -11.94
C ALA A 109 6.30 1.81 -11.64
N MET A 110 5.22 1.89 -12.42
CA MET A 110 4.08 2.79 -12.27
C MET A 110 2.84 2.16 -12.96
N PRO A 111 1.60 2.57 -12.63
CA PRO A 111 0.40 1.96 -13.20
C PRO A 111 0.17 2.40 -14.65
N ASP A 112 0.28 1.47 -15.60
CA ASP A 112 0.06 1.71 -17.04
C ASP A 112 -1.17 0.92 -17.55
N SER A 113 -2.06 1.61 -18.29
CA SER A 113 -3.43 1.16 -18.57
C SER A 113 -3.52 0.44 -19.92
N THR A 114 -3.40 -0.88 -19.91
CA THR A 114 -3.45 -1.69 -21.14
C THR A 114 -4.85 -2.26 -21.42
N PRO A 115 -5.45 -2.00 -22.60
CA PRO A 115 -6.73 -2.56 -22.98
C PRO A 115 -6.65 -4.05 -23.35
N PHE A 116 -7.65 -4.81 -22.92
CA PHE A 116 -7.91 -6.20 -23.31
C PHE A 116 -9.33 -6.36 -23.86
N THR A 117 -9.55 -7.43 -24.62
CA THR A 117 -10.89 -7.90 -25.02
C THR A 117 -11.10 -9.31 -24.48
N LEU A 118 -12.14 -9.52 -23.68
CA LEU A 118 -12.60 -10.83 -23.24
C LEU A 118 -13.74 -11.29 -24.16
N SER A 119 -13.60 -12.44 -24.81
CA SER A 119 -14.56 -12.98 -25.77
C SER A 119 -15.15 -14.32 -25.32
N VAL A 120 -16.42 -14.58 -25.66
CA VAL A 120 -17.08 -15.88 -25.44
C VAL A 120 -17.60 -16.42 -26.77
N GLY A 121 -16.97 -17.48 -27.29
CA GLY A 121 -17.25 -18.03 -28.62
C GLY A 121 -16.80 -17.09 -29.75
N THR A 122 -17.43 -17.21 -30.92
CA THR A 122 -17.15 -16.37 -32.11
C THR A 122 -17.81 -14.99 -32.02
N GLY A 123 -17.59 -14.28 -30.90
CA GLY A 123 -18.42 -13.16 -30.49
C GLY A 123 -18.25 -11.87 -31.28
N ALA A 124 -19.33 -11.10 -31.40
CA ALA A 124 -19.28 -9.73 -31.89
C ALA A 124 -18.68 -8.79 -30.84
N VAL A 125 -17.88 -7.80 -31.27
CA VAL A 125 -17.13 -6.92 -30.36
C VAL A 125 -18.01 -5.79 -29.83
N ALA A 126 -18.39 -5.87 -28.55
CA ALA A 126 -18.89 -4.72 -27.81
C ALA A 126 -17.71 -3.97 -27.18
N VAL A 127 -17.45 -2.76 -27.70
CA VAL A 127 -16.45 -1.84 -27.14
C VAL A 127 -17.10 -1.06 -26.01
N ALA A 128 -16.68 -1.31 -24.76
CA ALA A 128 -16.98 -0.36 -23.68
C ALA A 128 -16.12 0.89 -23.88
N THR A 129 -16.60 2.06 -23.45
CA THR A 129 -15.79 3.28 -23.51
C THR A 129 -14.56 3.11 -22.61
N PRO A 130 -13.33 3.17 -23.12
CA PRO A 130 -12.15 3.08 -22.28
C PRO A 130 -12.18 4.24 -21.28
N PHE A 131 -12.01 3.94 -19.99
CA PHE A 131 -11.86 5.01 -19.01
C PHE A 131 -10.52 5.72 -19.26
N SER A 132 -10.55 7.05 -19.26
CA SER A 132 -9.33 7.78 -18.95
C SER A 132 -8.87 7.39 -17.55
N GLN A 133 -7.56 7.25 -17.36
CA GLN A 133 -7.00 7.41 -16.01
C GLN A 133 -7.39 8.81 -15.55
N ALA A 134 -8.34 8.90 -14.61
CA ALA A 134 -8.40 10.05 -13.73
C ALA A 134 -7.13 10.03 -12.87
N GLU A 135 -6.59 11.20 -12.54
CA GLU A 135 -5.46 11.28 -11.61
C GLU A 135 -5.85 10.59 -10.30
N LEU A 136 -5.07 9.59 -9.90
CA LEU A 136 -5.28 8.86 -8.64
C LEU A 136 -4.80 9.74 -7.49
N THR A 137 -5.73 10.53 -6.93
CA THR A 137 -5.46 11.47 -5.85
C THR A 137 -4.98 10.76 -4.59
N LEU A 138 -3.68 10.91 -4.28
CA LEU A 138 -3.11 10.45 -3.02
C LEU A 138 -3.60 11.33 -1.85
N SER A 139 -3.74 10.71 -0.68
CA SER A 139 -3.88 11.43 0.59
C SER A 139 -2.59 12.18 0.95
N ALA A 140 -2.65 13.11 1.90
CA ALA A 140 -1.46 13.84 2.36
C ALA A 140 -0.38 12.90 2.94
N GLN A 141 -0.81 11.87 3.67
CA GLN A 141 0.05 10.76 4.15
C GLN A 141 0.67 10.02 2.94
N GLY A 142 -0.15 9.52 2.01
CA GLY A 142 0.35 8.80 0.82
C GLY A 142 1.29 9.62 -0.05
N ALA A 143 1.02 10.90 -0.29
CA ALA A 143 1.94 11.77 -1.04
C ALA A 143 3.30 11.95 -0.33
N PHE A 144 3.29 11.99 1.00
CA PHE A 144 4.48 12.14 1.84
C PHE A 144 5.31 10.85 1.91
N ASP A 145 4.68 9.69 2.17
CA ASP A 145 5.42 8.42 2.22
C ASP A 145 5.94 8.02 0.83
N ALA A 146 5.22 8.38 -0.25
CA ALA A 146 5.69 8.24 -1.65
C ALA A 146 7.01 8.98 -1.91
N ARG A 147 7.32 10.01 -1.12
CA ARG A 147 8.60 10.70 -1.13
C ARG A 147 9.61 10.02 -0.21
N LEU A 148 9.23 9.62 1.02
CA LEU A 148 10.14 8.93 1.94
C LEU A 148 10.72 7.65 1.33
N ARG A 149 9.88 6.73 0.88
CA ARG A 149 10.28 5.45 0.27
C ARG A 149 11.13 5.65 -0.99
N ARG A 150 10.91 6.75 -1.74
CA ARG A 150 11.67 7.14 -2.95
C ARG A 150 12.99 7.89 -2.65
N ILE A 151 13.19 8.37 -1.42
CA ILE A 151 14.49 8.83 -0.93
C ILE A 151 15.27 7.63 -0.39
N GLU A 152 14.61 6.73 0.36
CA GLU A 152 15.21 5.52 0.95
C GLU A 152 15.91 4.62 -0.08
N THR A 153 15.28 4.37 -1.24
CA THR A 153 15.89 3.58 -2.34
C THR A 153 17.11 4.22 -2.99
N ARG A 154 17.42 5.48 -2.66
CA ARG A 154 18.59 6.23 -3.14
C ARG A 154 19.58 6.58 -2.04
N LEU A 155 19.37 6.10 -0.81
CA LEU A 155 20.32 6.31 0.27
C LEU A 155 21.58 5.46 0.03
N PRO A 156 22.78 6.07 0.12
CA PRO A 156 24.02 5.37 -0.20
C PRO A 156 24.27 4.21 0.77
N LEU A 157 24.87 3.14 0.26
CA LEU A 157 25.33 2.01 1.10
C LEU A 157 26.39 2.51 2.11
N THR A 158 27.26 3.42 1.67
CA THR A 158 28.24 4.12 2.50
C THR A 158 27.56 5.11 3.43
N GLY A 159 27.55 4.81 4.74
CA GLY A 159 26.94 5.66 5.77
C GLY A 159 25.75 5.03 6.50
N ARG A 160 25.32 3.82 6.12
CA ARG A 160 24.46 2.98 6.97
C ARG A 160 25.16 2.73 8.33
N LEU A 161 24.39 2.69 9.42
CA LEU A 161 24.90 2.32 10.75
C LEU A 161 24.95 0.80 10.94
N ASP A 162 25.69 0.37 11.96
CA ASP A 162 25.72 -1.03 12.40
C ASP A 162 24.38 -1.38 13.09
N PRO A 163 23.60 -2.36 12.60
CA PRO A 163 22.29 -2.70 13.17
C PRO A 163 22.35 -3.28 14.59
N HIS A 164 23.54 -3.62 15.10
CA HIS A 164 23.75 -4.11 16.47
C HIS A 164 24.39 -3.07 17.40
N GLY A 165 24.56 -1.84 16.92
CA GLY A 165 25.28 -0.78 17.63
C GLY A 165 26.79 -0.97 17.50
N GLY A 166 27.50 0.11 17.14
CA GLY A 166 28.94 0.02 16.87
C GLY A 166 29.74 -0.47 18.08
N ALA A 167 30.49 -1.56 17.91
CA ALA A 167 31.24 -2.28 18.97
C ALA A 167 32.17 -1.41 19.85
N ALA A 168 32.54 -0.20 19.40
CA ALA A 168 33.27 0.79 20.18
C ALA A 168 32.48 1.39 21.38
N ARG A 169 31.15 1.24 21.45
CA ARG A 169 30.31 1.81 22.53
C ARG A 169 30.25 0.96 23.81
N VAL A 170 30.68 -0.30 23.79
CA VAL A 170 30.56 -1.24 24.93
C VAL A 170 31.35 -0.79 26.19
N ALA A 171 32.26 0.18 26.06
CA ALA A 171 33.00 0.78 27.18
C ALA A 171 32.41 2.10 27.73
N GLY A 172 31.33 2.63 27.14
CA GLY A 172 30.61 3.80 27.62
C GLY A 172 29.32 3.39 28.33
N ALA A 173 29.13 3.80 29.58
CA ALA A 173 27.92 3.49 30.32
C ALA A 173 26.68 4.07 29.62
N SER A 174 25.59 3.30 29.58
CA SER A 174 24.27 3.80 29.19
C SER A 174 23.82 4.85 30.20
N THR A 175 24.04 6.12 29.88
CA THR A 175 23.33 7.22 30.51
C THR A 175 21.88 7.12 30.09
N GLY A 176 20.97 6.97 31.07
CA GLY A 176 19.53 6.92 30.81
C GLY A 176 19.03 8.13 30.01
N PRO A 177 17.84 8.02 29.41
CA PRO A 177 17.35 8.95 28.38
C PRO A 177 17.44 10.41 28.82
N GLU A 178 18.00 11.25 27.95
CA GLU A 178 18.10 12.69 28.15
C GLU A 178 16.72 13.28 28.47
N ALA A 179 16.56 13.92 29.64
CA ALA A 179 15.30 14.51 30.06
C ALA A 179 14.78 15.59 29.08
N VAL A 180 15.68 16.24 28.35
CA VAL A 180 15.39 17.12 27.21
C VAL A 180 16.43 16.86 26.12
N ARG A 181 16.00 16.31 24.98
CA ARG A 181 16.83 15.97 23.81
C ARG A 181 16.48 16.87 22.62
N LYS A 182 17.47 17.13 21.76
CA LYS A 182 17.25 17.71 20.43
C LYS A 182 17.02 16.60 19.40
N PHE A 183 16.07 16.84 18.51
CA PHE A 183 15.74 15.95 17.40
C PHE A 183 15.74 16.72 16.09
N TYR A 184 16.13 16.06 15.01
CA TYR A 184 15.81 16.51 13.66
C TYR A 184 14.43 15.97 13.27
N VAL A 185 13.65 16.78 12.58
CA VAL A 185 12.37 16.38 11.96
C VAL A 185 12.29 16.97 10.55
N LEU A 186 11.54 16.35 9.66
CA LEU A 186 11.34 16.91 8.31
C LEU A 186 10.61 18.26 8.38
N GLY A 187 11.13 19.25 7.65
CA GLY A 187 10.60 20.62 7.67
C GLY A 187 9.38 20.86 6.78
N SER A 188 9.12 19.98 5.80
CA SER A 188 7.99 20.08 4.87
C SER A 188 7.77 18.80 4.05
N ILE A 189 6.61 18.69 3.39
CA ILE A 189 6.26 17.59 2.49
C ILE A 189 7.12 17.57 1.22
N ASP A 190 7.63 18.71 0.74
CA ASP A 190 8.35 18.79 -0.54
C ASP A 190 9.84 19.14 -0.38
N GLY A 191 10.16 20.05 0.55
CA GLY A 191 11.52 20.51 0.80
C GLY A 191 12.36 19.43 1.48
N ASN A 192 13.46 19.04 0.84
CA ASN A 192 14.45 18.08 1.33
C ASN A 192 15.30 18.70 2.46
N CYS A 193 14.66 19.10 3.56
CA CYS A 193 15.31 19.75 4.68
C CYS A 193 14.85 19.19 6.02
N PHE A 194 15.80 19.06 6.94
CA PHE A 194 15.54 18.83 8.35
C PHE A 194 15.54 20.15 9.11
N VAL A 195 14.63 20.27 10.07
CA VAL A 195 14.64 21.34 11.08
C VAL A 195 14.88 20.72 12.45
N GLN A 196 15.72 21.37 13.27
CA GLN A 196 15.85 20.96 14.66
C GLN A 196 14.61 21.35 15.46
N THR A 197 14.17 20.44 16.33
CA THR A 197 13.27 20.73 17.43
C THR A 197 13.87 20.25 18.75
N THR A 198 13.29 20.67 19.86
CA THR A 198 13.68 20.24 21.21
C THR A 198 12.48 19.58 21.86
N ALA A 199 12.66 18.42 22.48
CA ALA A 199 11.60 17.63 23.08
C ALA A 199 11.98 17.16 24.50
N ARG A 200 10.97 16.97 25.35
CA ARG A 200 11.10 16.54 26.74
C ARG A 200 10.73 15.07 26.85
N LEU A 201 11.47 14.29 27.63
CA LEU A 201 11.09 12.92 27.94
C LEU A 201 9.77 12.93 28.74
N ARG A 202 8.77 12.19 28.28
CA ARG A 202 7.47 12.03 28.94
C ARG A 202 7.27 10.64 29.54
N TYR A 203 7.87 9.61 28.96
CA TYR A 203 7.86 8.25 29.49
C TYR A 203 9.13 7.48 29.11
N SER A 204 9.58 6.61 30.03
CA SER A 204 10.64 5.64 29.83
C SER A 204 10.09 4.26 30.14
N GLY A 205 10.05 3.39 29.13
CA GLY A 205 9.60 2.01 29.21
C GLY A 205 10.73 1.01 29.30
N ALA A 206 10.45 -0.22 28.87
CA ALA A 206 11.43 -1.30 28.73
C ALA A 206 11.93 -1.49 27.28
N ARG A 207 11.18 -0.98 26.29
CA ARG A 207 11.53 -0.95 24.85
C ARG A 207 11.28 0.41 24.20
N VAL A 208 10.76 1.39 24.93
CA VAL A 208 10.35 2.68 24.37
C VAL A 208 10.76 3.90 25.19
N TYR A 209 11.19 4.96 24.52
CA TYR A 209 11.27 6.31 25.09
C TYR A 209 10.28 7.23 24.37
N ILE A 210 9.31 7.79 25.09
CA ILE A 210 8.35 8.73 24.51
C ILE A 210 8.76 10.15 24.86
N TYR A 211 9.02 10.93 23.82
CA TYR A 211 9.32 12.36 23.87
C TYR A 211 8.13 13.17 23.36
N GLU A 212 7.89 14.32 23.98
CA GLU A 212 6.96 15.34 23.49
C GLU A 212 7.74 16.63 23.20
N ASP A 213 7.55 17.18 22.00
CA ASP A 213 8.14 18.44 21.59
C ASP A 213 7.78 19.59 22.55
N THR A 214 8.79 20.38 22.89
CA THR A 214 8.67 21.50 23.84
C THR A 214 7.64 22.56 23.44
N GLY A 215 7.26 22.63 22.16
CA GLY A 215 6.25 23.53 21.61
C GLY A 215 4.80 23.00 21.58
N VAL A 216 4.53 21.76 22.02
CA VAL A 216 3.17 21.25 22.18
C VAL A 216 2.45 22.04 23.27
N GLN A 217 1.22 22.49 22.99
CA GLN A 217 0.40 23.27 23.93
C GLN A 217 -0.69 22.41 24.60
N ASP A 218 -1.33 21.52 23.84
CA ASP A 218 -2.37 20.63 24.35
C ASP A 218 -1.72 19.26 24.60
N THR A 219 -1.31 19.01 25.84
CA THR A 219 -0.51 17.83 26.22
C THR A 219 -1.37 16.67 26.73
N LEU A 220 -0.86 15.43 26.62
CA LEU A 220 -1.45 14.28 27.31
C LEU A 220 -1.02 14.26 28.79
N SER A 221 -1.83 13.65 29.65
CA SER A 221 -1.45 13.46 31.07
C SER A 221 -0.33 12.42 31.21
N THR A 222 0.41 12.48 32.34
CA THR A 222 1.48 11.52 32.66
C THR A 222 0.98 10.07 32.66
N SER A 223 -0.26 9.83 33.08
CA SER A 223 -0.94 8.53 33.00
C SER A 223 -1.13 8.06 31.55
N GLU A 224 -1.53 8.95 30.65
CA GLU A 224 -1.79 8.59 29.24
C GLU A 224 -0.49 8.36 28.47
N TYR A 225 0.60 9.04 28.82
CA TYR A 225 1.94 8.72 28.34
C TYR A 225 2.43 7.35 28.85
N ALA A 226 2.12 6.99 30.09
CA ALA A 226 2.42 5.65 30.62
C ALA A 226 1.55 4.55 29.99
N ASP A 227 0.28 4.84 29.66
CA ASP A 227 -0.60 3.93 28.94
C ASP A 227 -0.09 3.66 27.51
N PHE A 228 0.34 4.69 26.78
CA PHE A 228 1.00 4.54 25.47
C PHE A 228 2.30 3.72 25.56
N GLY A 229 3.14 4.00 26.55
CA GLY A 229 4.41 3.32 26.72
C GLY A 229 4.26 1.82 27.00
N LYS A 230 3.38 1.47 27.96
CA LYS A 230 3.00 0.08 28.23
C LYS A 230 2.36 -0.60 27.04
N LEU A 231 1.49 0.09 26.30
CA LEU A 231 0.87 -0.46 25.10
C LEU A 231 1.93 -0.88 24.06
N PHE A 232 2.96 -0.05 23.86
CA PHE A 232 4.08 -0.42 23.00
C PHE A 232 4.89 -1.59 23.57
N ASP A 233 5.37 -1.49 24.83
CA ASP A 233 6.22 -2.49 25.49
C ASP A 233 5.54 -3.88 25.62
N GLU A 234 4.27 -3.91 26.03
CA GLU A 234 3.54 -5.13 26.42
C GLU A 234 2.73 -5.75 25.27
N VAL A 235 2.45 -5.00 24.18
CA VAL A 235 1.56 -5.46 23.09
C VAL A 235 2.15 -5.25 21.71
N LEU A 236 2.45 -4.01 21.29
CA LEU A 236 2.81 -3.74 19.89
C LEU A 236 4.20 -4.30 19.54
N TYR A 237 5.21 -4.04 20.39
CA TYR A 237 6.57 -4.53 20.20
C TYR A 237 6.67 -6.08 20.11
N PRO A 238 6.07 -6.88 21.01
CA PRO A 238 6.11 -8.34 20.89
C PRO A 238 5.29 -8.90 19.71
N ILE A 239 4.24 -8.21 19.24
CA ILE A 239 3.51 -8.60 18.03
C ILE A 239 4.44 -8.51 16.81
N ASP A 240 5.02 -7.33 16.56
CA ASP A 240 5.81 -7.12 15.34
C ASP A 240 7.14 -7.85 15.35
N THR A 241 7.83 -7.91 16.50
CA THR A 241 9.07 -8.69 16.59
C THR A 241 8.83 -10.20 16.48
N GLY A 242 7.63 -10.65 16.87
CA GLY A 242 7.11 -11.99 16.58
C GLY A 242 6.86 -12.21 15.09
N ALA A 243 6.09 -11.33 14.44
CA ALA A 243 5.61 -11.50 13.07
C ALA A 243 6.65 -11.21 11.99
N PHE A 244 7.48 -10.18 12.15
CA PHE A 244 8.37 -9.64 11.11
C PHE A 244 9.86 -9.82 11.47
N GLY A 245 10.24 -9.53 12.72
CA GLY A 245 11.61 -9.69 13.20
C GLY A 245 12.10 -8.53 14.05
N SER A 246 13.37 -8.56 14.43
CA SER A 246 13.95 -7.50 15.27
C SER A 246 14.13 -6.20 14.48
N PRO A 247 13.93 -5.03 15.11
CA PRO A 247 14.53 -3.77 14.66
C PRO A 247 16.06 -3.81 14.85
N SER A 248 16.73 -2.74 14.42
CA SER A 248 18.12 -2.46 14.78
C SER A 248 18.23 -1.85 16.19
N ASP A 249 19.46 -1.60 16.65
CA ASP A 249 19.80 -0.80 17.82
C ASP A 249 21.01 0.09 17.48
N VAL A 250 20.86 1.00 16.51
CA VAL A 250 22.01 1.70 15.88
C VAL A 250 22.76 2.66 16.79
N ASP A 251 22.11 3.18 17.85
CA ASP A 251 22.78 3.97 18.89
C ASP A 251 23.21 3.13 20.11
N GLY A 252 22.75 1.88 20.23
CA GLY A 252 23.06 0.98 21.33
C GLY A 252 22.33 1.33 22.63
N ASN A 253 21.17 1.99 22.56
CA ASN A 253 20.35 2.33 23.72
C ASN A 253 19.31 1.24 24.07
N GLY A 254 18.95 0.37 23.12
CA GLY A 254 18.03 -0.75 23.29
C GLY A 254 16.52 -0.41 23.23
N HIS A 255 16.16 0.85 22.99
CA HIS A 255 14.78 1.36 22.97
C HIS A 255 14.47 2.12 21.68
N ILE A 256 13.21 1.98 21.24
CA ILE A 256 12.62 2.75 20.14
C ILE A 256 12.18 4.11 20.67
N ILE A 257 12.48 5.18 19.93
CA ILE A 257 12.11 6.54 20.28
C ILE A 257 10.81 6.92 19.56
N VAL A 258 9.86 7.45 20.32
CA VAL A 258 8.65 8.08 19.80
C VAL A 258 8.75 9.58 20.01
N LEU A 259 8.59 10.38 18.96
CA LEU A 259 8.46 11.83 19.07
C LEU A 259 7.05 12.30 18.68
N LEU A 260 6.26 12.70 19.67
CA LEU A 260 5.03 13.47 19.45
C LEU A 260 5.41 14.94 19.26
N SER A 261 5.12 15.52 18.10
CA SER A 261 5.49 16.91 17.81
C SER A 261 4.46 17.66 16.98
N GLN A 262 4.20 18.92 17.37
CA GLN A 262 3.45 19.88 16.56
C GLN A 262 4.10 20.17 15.20
N ARG A 263 5.38 19.82 15.01
CA ARG A 263 6.04 19.85 13.69
C ARG A 263 5.43 18.87 12.71
N ILE A 264 4.91 17.73 13.19
CA ILE A 264 4.25 16.73 12.34
C ILE A 264 2.88 17.28 11.91
N ASN A 265 2.13 17.89 12.83
CA ASN A 265 0.91 18.64 12.52
C ASN A 265 1.14 19.76 11.49
N GLN A 266 2.34 20.37 11.47
CA GLN A 266 2.71 21.44 10.51
C GLN A 266 3.02 20.94 9.10
N LEU A 267 3.25 19.63 8.89
CA LEU A 267 3.53 19.08 7.55
C LEU A 267 2.32 19.24 6.61
N THR A 268 1.11 18.96 7.10
CA THR A 268 -0.13 19.14 6.34
C THR A 268 -0.69 20.54 6.53
N ALA A 269 -0.73 21.35 5.48
CA ALA A 269 -1.33 22.68 5.54
C ALA A 269 -2.84 22.63 5.88
N LYS A 270 -3.31 23.62 6.65
CA LYS A 270 -4.70 23.69 7.14
C LYS A 270 -5.78 23.69 6.05
N ALA A 271 -5.45 24.15 4.84
CA ALA A 271 -6.34 24.11 3.68
C ALA A 271 -6.46 22.71 3.04
N ASP A 272 -5.41 21.89 3.16
CA ASP A 272 -5.36 20.55 2.59
C ASP A 272 -5.98 19.50 3.51
N CYS A 273 -5.86 19.63 4.84
CA CYS A 273 -6.29 18.56 5.76
C CYS A 273 -7.76 18.12 5.57
N SER A 274 -8.68 19.07 5.32
CA SER A 274 -10.11 18.76 5.12
C SER A 274 -10.43 18.09 3.78
N THR A 275 -9.49 18.03 2.84
CA THR A 275 -9.69 17.49 1.48
C THR A 275 -8.77 16.32 1.12
N LYS A 276 -7.57 16.26 1.72
CA LYS A 276 -6.55 15.23 1.47
C LYS A 276 -6.20 14.40 2.71
N GLY A 277 -6.80 14.69 3.87
CA GLY A 277 -6.35 14.15 5.15
C GLY A 277 -5.02 14.77 5.59
N TYR A 278 -4.40 14.20 6.63
CA TYR A 278 -3.18 14.69 7.26
C TYR A 278 -2.15 13.57 7.43
N ILE A 279 -0.90 13.95 7.70
CA ILE A 279 0.17 13.02 8.09
C ILE A 279 0.03 12.73 9.59
N ALA A 280 -0.27 11.49 9.95
CA ALA A 280 -0.48 11.04 11.34
C ALA A 280 0.84 10.64 12.04
N GLY A 281 1.81 10.18 11.25
CA GLY A 281 3.16 9.81 11.68
C GLY A 281 4.03 9.40 10.50
N TYR A 282 5.26 8.97 10.80
CA TYR A 282 6.16 8.29 9.86
C TYR A 282 7.38 7.68 10.56
N PHE A 283 7.93 6.62 9.96
CA PHE A 283 9.32 6.18 10.06
C PHE A 283 10.08 6.53 8.78
N PHE A 284 11.34 6.97 8.93
CA PHE A 284 12.24 7.28 7.82
C PHE A 284 13.63 6.70 8.07
N GLY A 285 14.03 5.72 7.26
CA GLY A 285 15.30 4.97 7.39
C GLY A 285 16.58 5.81 7.26
N TYR A 286 16.46 7.09 6.89
CA TYR A 286 17.57 8.04 6.97
C TYR A 286 18.07 8.25 8.41
N ASP A 287 17.18 8.15 9.41
CA ASP A 287 17.55 8.26 10.82
C ASP A 287 18.42 7.09 11.32
N LEU A 288 18.50 6.00 10.54
CA LEU A 288 19.41 4.87 10.76
C LEU A 288 20.74 5.01 9.97
N SER A 289 21.07 6.23 9.55
CA SER A 289 22.31 6.57 8.81
C SER A 289 23.16 7.60 9.54
N ASN A 290 24.43 7.71 9.16
CA ASN A 290 25.36 8.73 9.64
C ASN A 290 25.20 10.11 8.99
N GLY A 291 24.16 10.34 8.18
CA GLY A 291 23.95 11.57 7.42
C GLY A 291 23.77 12.86 8.25
N SER A 292 23.85 14.02 7.59
CA SER A 292 23.52 15.30 8.25
C SER A 292 22.01 15.44 8.39
N GLY A 293 21.53 15.88 9.55
CA GLY A 293 20.11 15.87 9.88
C GLY A 293 19.52 14.50 10.24
N SER A 294 20.33 13.44 10.30
CA SER A 294 19.92 12.15 10.89
C SER A 294 19.99 12.20 12.41
N ASN A 295 18.99 11.64 13.08
CA ASN A 295 18.98 11.43 14.53
C ASN A 295 19.89 10.29 14.99
N ARG A 296 20.37 9.41 14.08
CA ARG A 296 21.23 8.24 14.34
C ARG A 296 20.65 7.28 15.38
N SER A 297 19.35 7.00 15.31
CA SER A 297 18.62 6.19 16.31
C SER A 297 17.32 5.67 15.75
N GLU A 298 16.84 4.54 16.26
CA GLU A 298 15.50 4.00 16.06
C GLU A 298 14.44 5.01 16.50
N ILE A 299 13.93 5.82 15.57
CA ILE A 299 12.90 6.84 15.83
C ILE A 299 11.77 6.74 14.83
N PHE A 300 10.54 6.94 15.31
CA PHE A 300 9.41 7.30 14.47
C PHE A 300 8.64 8.47 15.11
N TYR A 301 7.88 9.17 14.27
CA TYR A 301 7.27 10.45 14.59
C TYR A 301 5.74 10.32 14.59
N SER A 302 5.05 11.11 15.40
CA SER A 302 3.57 11.19 15.37
C SER A 302 3.07 12.61 15.68
N ILE A 303 1.83 12.89 15.29
CA ILE A 303 1.15 14.13 15.65
C ILE A 303 1.05 14.32 17.17
N ALA A 304 1.10 15.58 17.60
CA ALA A 304 0.70 15.98 18.94
C ALA A 304 -0.76 16.46 18.96
N PRO A 305 -1.43 16.52 20.12
CA PRO A 305 -2.76 17.12 20.20
C PRO A 305 -2.71 18.63 19.88
N ASP A 306 -3.70 19.09 19.14
CA ASP A 306 -3.93 20.49 18.77
C ASP A 306 -5.44 20.73 18.67
N VAL A 307 -6.06 20.85 19.84
CA VAL A 307 -7.51 21.03 20.02
C VAL A 307 -7.98 22.33 19.37
N ALA A 308 -7.15 23.38 19.42
CA ALA A 308 -7.46 24.69 18.86
C ALA A 308 -7.11 24.84 17.36
N ALA A 309 -6.63 23.79 16.70
CA ALA A 309 -6.25 23.79 15.28
C ALA A 309 -5.26 24.92 14.93
N ARG A 310 -4.23 25.13 15.76
CA ARG A 310 -3.20 26.17 15.60
C ARG A 310 -2.33 25.93 14.37
N TYR A 311 -2.05 24.66 14.06
CA TYR A 311 -1.07 24.27 13.04
C TYR A 311 -1.75 23.76 11.76
N SER A 312 -2.81 22.96 11.90
CA SER A 312 -3.55 22.41 10.77
C SER A 312 -5.05 22.30 11.11
N CYS A 313 -5.68 21.16 10.82
CA CYS A 313 -6.96 20.76 11.39
C CYS A 313 -6.85 20.46 12.91
N ALA A 314 -8.00 20.27 13.57
CA ALA A 314 -8.07 20.00 15.01
C ALA A 314 -7.76 18.52 15.31
N HIS A 315 -6.86 18.27 16.25
CA HIS A 315 -6.55 16.93 16.77
C HIS A 315 -6.79 16.90 18.27
N THR A 316 -7.94 16.37 18.70
CA THR A 316 -8.23 16.22 20.14
C THR A 316 -7.38 15.10 20.76
N ILE A 317 -7.13 15.18 22.06
CA ILE A 317 -6.44 14.12 22.83
C ILE A 317 -7.12 12.75 22.61
N ALA A 318 -8.46 12.70 22.53
CA ALA A 318 -9.25 11.49 22.28
C ALA A 318 -9.26 10.99 20.82
N GLN A 319 -8.68 11.75 19.87
CA GLN A 319 -8.34 11.28 18.53
C GLN A 319 -6.89 10.77 18.49
N VAL A 320 -5.93 11.53 19.05
CA VAL A 320 -4.51 11.12 19.17
C VAL A 320 -4.42 9.76 19.88
N LYS A 321 -5.01 9.61 21.08
CA LYS A 321 -5.05 8.34 21.84
C LYS A 321 -5.66 7.13 21.09
N ARG A 322 -6.32 7.34 19.96
CA ARG A 322 -7.02 6.30 19.17
C ARG A 322 -6.35 5.99 17.84
N GLY A 323 -5.84 7.02 17.15
CA GLY A 323 -5.14 6.87 15.86
C GLY A 323 -3.64 6.59 16.02
N THR A 324 -3.02 7.09 17.09
CA THR A 324 -1.59 6.91 17.34
C THR A 324 -1.17 5.44 17.53
N PRO A 325 -1.91 4.55 18.23
CA PRO A 325 -1.49 3.15 18.37
C PRO A 325 -1.51 2.30 17.08
N PRO A 326 -2.49 2.44 16.16
CA PRO A 326 -2.37 1.91 14.80
C PRO A 326 -1.14 2.43 14.05
N THR A 327 -0.89 3.75 14.09
CA THR A 327 0.34 4.31 13.49
C THR A 327 1.62 3.76 14.12
N PHE A 328 1.66 3.53 15.44
CA PHE A 328 2.84 2.96 16.12
C PHE A 328 3.23 1.58 15.55
N ILE A 329 2.26 0.69 15.32
CA ILE A 329 2.53 -0.66 14.81
C ILE A 329 2.82 -0.64 13.31
N HIS A 330 2.18 0.26 12.55
CA HIS A 330 2.48 0.51 11.13
C HIS A 330 3.94 0.95 10.91
N GLU A 331 4.38 2.01 11.60
CA GLU A 331 5.74 2.57 11.46
C GLU A 331 6.82 1.66 12.06
N PHE A 332 6.47 0.85 13.07
CA PHE A 332 7.42 -0.11 13.65
C PHE A 332 7.66 -1.31 12.71
N GLN A 333 6.65 -1.79 11.98
CA GLN A 333 6.86 -2.74 10.89
C GLN A 333 7.79 -2.16 9.81
N HIS A 334 7.57 -0.91 9.37
CA HIS A 334 8.49 -0.25 8.42
C HIS A 334 9.94 -0.19 8.92
N MET A 335 10.14 0.10 10.21
CA MET A 335 11.47 0.11 10.85
C MET A 335 12.12 -1.28 10.85
N ILE A 336 11.34 -2.33 11.12
CA ILE A 336 11.80 -3.72 11.06
C ILE A 336 12.13 -4.12 9.62
N SER A 337 11.24 -3.87 8.64
CA SER A 337 11.47 -4.08 7.21
C SER A 337 12.78 -3.44 6.75
N TYR A 338 13.00 -2.15 7.09
CA TYR A 338 14.24 -1.46 6.76
C TYR A 338 15.46 -2.14 7.41
N ASN A 339 15.41 -2.49 8.69
CA ASN A 339 16.51 -3.22 9.32
C ASN A 339 16.79 -4.58 8.62
N GLN A 340 15.75 -5.37 8.37
CA GLN A 340 15.88 -6.73 7.84
C GLN A 340 16.39 -6.73 6.38
N HIS A 341 15.79 -5.92 5.49
CA HIS A 341 16.22 -5.83 4.09
C HIS A 341 17.53 -5.04 3.92
N VAL A 342 17.70 -3.92 4.63
CA VAL A 342 18.67 -2.86 4.28
C VAL A 342 19.94 -2.93 5.14
N LEU A 343 19.80 -3.06 6.46
CA LEU A 343 20.94 -3.03 7.37
C LEU A 343 21.56 -4.42 7.55
N LEU A 344 20.77 -5.41 7.99
CA LEU A 344 21.25 -6.78 8.26
C LEU A 344 21.67 -7.55 7.00
N ARG A 345 21.07 -7.23 5.84
CA ARG A 345 21.29 -7.98 4.59
C ARG A 345 21.90 -7.17 3.44
N GLY A 346 22.23 -5.89 3.70
CA GLY A 346 22.89 -5.01 2.73
C GLY A 346 22.05 -4.68 1.47
N GLY A 347 20.77 -5.01 1.45
CA GLY A 347 19.90 -4.89 0.27
C GLY A 347 19.34 -3.49 0.04
N GLN A 348 18.24 -3.48 -0.72
CA GLN A 348 17.34 -2.35 -0.91
C GLN A 348 16.07 -2.59 -0.09
N GLY A 349 15.48 -1.55 0.49
CA GLY A 349 14.22 -1.66 1.24
C GLY A 349 13.09 -2.20 0.34
N GLU A 350 12.10 -2.87 0.90
CA GLU A 350 11.08 -3.62 0.15
C GLU A 350 10.37 -2.78 -0.95
N ALA A 351 9.86 -3.44 -1.98
CA ALA A 351 8.98 -2.86 -2.99
C ALA A 351 7.73 -2.30 -2.31
N THR A 352 7.39 -1.07 -2.68
CA THR A 352 6.46 -0.23 -1.93
C THR A 352 5.16 -0.93 -1.56
N TRP A 353 4.49 -1.57 -2.52
CA TRP A 353 3.21 -2.24 -2.30
C TRP A 353 3.25 -3.32 -1.22
N LEU A 354 4.35 -4.08 -1.15
CA LEU A 354 4.53 -5.17 -0.21
C LEU A 354 4.92 -4.63 1.17
N ASN A 355 5.75 -3.57 1.21
CA ASN A 355 6.11 -2.88 2.44
C ASN A 355 4.87 -2.30 3.15
N GLU A 356 4.12 -1.42 2.48
CA GLU A 356 2.90 -0.82 3.06
C GLU A 356 1.84 -1.88 3.38
N GLY A 357 1.74 -2.93 2.55
CA GLY A 357 0.83 -4.06 2.78
C GLY A 357 1.17 -4.84 4.06
N LEU A 358 2.46 -5.05 4.36
CA LEU A 358 2.90 -5.71 5.60
C LEU A 358 2.66 -4.82 6.82
N SER A 359 2.74 -3.50 6.68
CA SER A 359 2.41 -2.54 7.75
C SER A 359 0.91 -2.56 8.10
N HIS A 360 0.03 -2.69 7.11
CA HIS A 360 -1.41 -2.94 7.36
C HIS A 360 -1.66 -4.35 7.94
N ILE A 361 -0.82 -5.35 7.66
CA ILE A 361 -0.87 -6.64 8.37
C ILE A 361 -0.45 -6.48 9.85
N ALA A 362 0.50 -5.61 10.15
CA ALA A 362 0.87 -5.26 11.53
C ALA A 362 -0.33 -4.66 12.29
N GLU A 363 -1.06 -3.74 11.65
CA GLU A 363 -2.35 -3.24 12.17
C GLU A 363 -3.35 -4.37 12.42
N GLU A 364 -3.57 -5.30 11.48
CA GLU A 364 -4.46 -6.44 11.73
C GLU A 364 -4.00 -7.31 12.91
N LEU A 365 -2.69 -7.55 13.08
CA LEU A 365 -2.20 -8.34 14.22
C LEU A 365 -2.50 -7.63 15.56
N GLY A 366 -2.34 -6.30 15.61
CA GLY A 366 -2.82 -5.46 16.71
C GLY A 366 -4.34 -5.58 16.95
N SER A 367 -5.14 -5.61 15.88
CA SER A 367 -6.58 -5.87 15.98
C SER A 367 -6.89 -7.26 16.56
N LYS A 368 -6.24 -8.31 16.04
CA LYS A 368 -6.45 -9.71 16.49
C LYS A 368 -6.19 -9.87 17.98
N TYR A 369 -5.15 -9.24 18.52
CA TYR A 369 -4.89 -9.21 19.96
C TYR A 369 -6.10 -8.67 20.74
N TYR A 370 -6.65 -7.52 20.33
CA TYR A 370 -7.79 -6.91 21.02
C TYR A 370 -9.11 -7.66 20.82
N GLU A 371 -9.30 -8.32 19.68
CA GLU A 371 -10.45 -9.17 19.42
C GLU A 371 -10.44 -10.46 20.26
N ALA A 372 -9.26 -11.06 20.45
CA ALA A 372 -9.07 -12.19 21.36
C ALA A 372 -9.20 -11.78 22.84
N LYS A 373 -8.76 -10.57 23.21
CA LYS A 373 -8.88 -10.00 24.56
C LYS A 373 -10.31 -9.59 24.91
N TYR A 374 -11.09 -9.15 23.92
CA TYR A 374 -12.48 -8.70 24.07
C TYR A 374 -13.42 -9.38 23.05
N PRO A 375 -13.65 -10.71 23.19
CA PRO A 375 -14.58 -11.45 22.35
C PRO A 375 -16.00 -10.90 22.51
N ALA A 376 -16.82 -10.98 21.45
CA ALA A 376 -18.17 -10.43 21.48
C ALA A 376 -19.02 -11.08 22.60
N PRO A 377 -19.78 -10.29 23.40
CA PRO A 377 -20.08 -8.86 23.22
C PRO A 377 -19.13 -7.88 23.94
N LEU A 378 -18.06 -8.35 24.60
CA LEU A 378 -17.22 -7.53 25.49
C LEU A 378 -16.51 -6.37 24.76
N GLY A 379 -16.17 -5.32 25.50
CA GLY A 379 -15.33 -4.21 25.02
C GLY A 379 -15.92 -3.42 23.84
N ARG A 380 -17.25 -3.29 23.75
CA ARG A 380 -17.95 -2.61 22.65
C ARG A 380 -18.92 -1.54 23.18
N THR A 381 -18.71 -0.29 22.79
CA THR A 381 -19.59 0.83 23.15
C THR A 381 -20.91 0.80 22.38
N SER A 382 -20.90 0.38 21.10
CA SER A 382 -22.11 0.09 20.33
C SER A 382 -22.37 -1.42 20.33
N PRO A 383 -23.57 -1.90 20.74
CA PRO A 383 -23.94 -3.32 20.64
C PRO A 383 -23.94 -3.90 19.22
N THR A 384 -23.76 -3.07 18.18
CA THR A 384 -23.92 -3.45 16.77
C THR A 384 -22.62 -3.30 15.94
N GLN A 385 -21.50 -2.96 16.58
CA GLN A 385 -20.18 -2.92 15.95
C GLN A 385 -19.56 -4.33 15.90
N LEU A 386 -18.78 -4.61 14.84
CA LEU A 386 -18.11 -5.90 14.68
C LEU A 386 -17.00 -6.09 15.71
N PHE A 387 -16.12 -5.09 15.84
CA PHE A 387 -14.85 -5.16 16.53
C PHE A 387 -14.90 -4.42 17.88
N PRO A 388 -14.16 -4.85 18.92
CA PRO A 388 -14.11 -4.10 20.18
C PRO A 388 -13.46 -2.73 20.00
N ASP A 389 -13.76 -1.78 20.88
CA ASP A 389 -13.38 -0.36 20.75
C ASP A 389 -11.87 -0.16 20.56
N SER A 390 -11.06 -0.98 21.23
CA SER A 390 -9.60 -0.97 21.12
C SER A 390 -9.07 -1.52 19.78
N SER A 391 -9.85 -2.30 19.04
CA SER A 391 -9.48 -2.87 17.74
C SER A 391 -10.00 -2.02 16.56
N GLN A 392 -11.09 -1.27 16.72
CA GLN A 392 -11.71 -0.52 15.61
C GLN A 392 -10.72 0.38 14.84
N GLY A 393 -9.77 1.01 15.54
CA GLY A 393 -8.74 1.85 14.91
C GLY A 393 -7.74 1.11 14.02
N PHE A 394 -7.52 -0.19 14.25
CA PHE A 394 -6.50 -1.05 13.62
C PHE A 394 -7.03 -1.89 12.44
N ILE A 395 -8.33 -1.80 12.09
CA ILE A 395 -8.93 -2.76 11.14
C ILE A 395 -10.12 -2.23 10.34
N VAL A 396 -10.85 -1.24 10.86
CA VAL A 396 -11.96 -0.63 10.12
C VAL A 396 -11.46 0.14 8.87
N PRO A 397 -10.34 0.89 8.91
CA PRO A 397 -9.76 1.50 7.71
C PRO A 397 -9.42 0.46 6.63
N ASP A 398 -8.71 -0.61 6.98
CA ASP A 398 -8.27 -1.65 6.03
C ASP A 398 -9.44 -2.32 5.30
N PHE A 399 -10.51 -2.67 6.04
CA PHE A 399 -11.71 -3.21 5.40
C PHE A 399 -12.46 -2.19 4.54
N GLN A 400 -12.47 -0.89 4.89
CA GLN A 400 -13.05 0.16 4.05
C GLN A 400 -12.23 0.36 2.77
N ASN A 401 -10.92 0.38 2.90
CA ASN A 401 -9.94 0.46 1.82
C ASN A 401 -10.08 -0.72 0.85
N ALA A 402 -10.09 -1.95 1.37
CA ALA A 402 -10.28 -3.17 0.59
C ALA A 402 -11.67 -3.25 -0.08
N TYR A 403 -12.72 -2.76 0.58
CA TYR A 403 -14.07 -2.66 -0.01
C TYR A 403 -14.09 -1.70 -1.22
N ASN A 404 -13.43 -0.54 -1.10
CA ASN A 404 -13.31 0.45 -2.17
C ASN A 404 -12.44 -0.07 -3.33
N TYR A 405 -11.34 -0.77 -3.04
CA TYR A 405 -10.55 -1.51 -4.04
C TYR A 405 -11.40 -2.52 -4.82
N LEU A 406 -12.14 -3.41 -4.14
CA LEU A 406 -12.91 -4.44 -4.82
C LEU A 406 -13.99 -3.85 -5.75
N ARG A 407 -14.56 -2.69 -5.41
CA ARG A 407 -15.46 -1.88 -6.26
C ARG A 407 -14.80 -1.20 -7.46
N SER A 408 -13.47 -1.18 -7.53
CA SER A 408 -12.67 -0.41 -8.51
C SER A 408 -11.44 -1.18 -9.00
N SER A 409 -11.50 -2.51 -8.93
CA SER A 409 -10.38 -3.48 -9.02
C SER A 409 -9.67 -3.55 -10.38
N ARG A 410 -10.22 -2.89 -11.42
CA ARG A 410 -9.56 -2.63 -12.71
C ARG A 410 -8.60 -1.43 -12.69
N LYS A 411 -8.76 -0.51 -11.73
CA LYS A 411 -8.07 0.80 -11.67
C LYS A 411 -6.97 0.86 -10.60
N HIS A 412 -7.20 0.22 -9.47
CA HIS A 412 -6.30 0.21 -8.32
C HIS A 412 -5.55 -1.12 -8.24
N SER A 413 -4.23 -1.07 -8.13
CA SER A 413 -3.36 -2.24 -8.17
C SER A 413 -3.12 -2.86 -6.79
N VAL A 414 -2.88 -4.17 -6.77
CA VAL A 414 -2.27 -4.88 -5.62
C VAL A 414 -0.75 -4.69 -5.59
N THR A 415 -0.09 -4.60 -6.77
CA THR A 415 1.38 -4.74 -6.91
C THR A 415 2.09 -3.50 -7.47
N THR A 416 1.35 -2.60 -8.10
CA THR A 416 1.87 -1.55 -8.98
C THR A 416 1.22 -0.23 -8.61
N PHE A 417 1.58 0.24 -7.42
CA PHE A 417 1.00 1.40 -6.77
C PHE A 417 1.24 2.72 -7.51
N ALA A 418 0.28 3.64 -7.43
CA ALA A 418 0.54 5.05 -7.68
C ALA A 418 1.37 5.63 -6.51
N GLY A 419 2.70 5.67 -6.65
CA GLY A 419 3.59 6.13 -5.57
C GLY A 419 3.72 5.09 -4.43
N VAL A 420 3.08 5.35 -3.28
CA VAL A 420 2.83 4.37 -2.19
C VAL A 420 1.37 3.91 -2.14
N GLY A 421 0.64 4.13 -3.22
CA GLY A 421 -0.71 3.63 -3.39
C GLY A 421 -1.77 4.56 -2.83
N THR A 422 -2.92 4.57 -3.50
CA THR A 422 -4.14 5.14 -2.91
C THR A 422 -4.58 4.34 -1.69
N LEU A 423 -5.61 4.82 -0.99
CA LEU A 423 -6.22 4.07 0.10
C LEU A 423 -6.76 2.71 -0.39
N GLU A 424 -7.33 2.66 -1.59
CA GLU A 424 -7.74 1.42 -2.25
C GLU A 424 -6.56 0.48 -2.50
N GLU A 425 -5.46 0.96 -3.07
CA GLU A 425 -4.29 0.14 -3.38
C GLU A 425 -3.65 -0.46 -2.11
N ARG A 426 -3.60 0.31 -1.01
CA ARG A 426 -3.22 -0.18 0.32
C ARG A 426 -4.14 -1.30 0.80
N GLY A 427 -5.46 -1.10 0.69
CA GLY A 427 -6.46 -2.14 0.98
C GLY A 427 -6.35 -3.37 0.07
N ALA A 428 -5.88 -3.21 -1.16
CA ALA A 428 -5.65 -4.29 -2.12
C ALA A 428 -4.44 -5.16 -1.71
N ALA A 429 -3.31 -4.53 -1.38
CA ALA A 429 -2.11 -5.20 -0.88
C ALA A 429 -2.37 -5.91 0.45
N TRP A 430 -3.05 -5.25 1.39
CA TRP A 430 -3.50 -5.85 2.65
C TRP A 430 -4.39 -7.07 2.42
N LEU A 431 -5.42 -6.95 1.57
CA LEU A 431 -6.36 -8.05 1.31
C LEU A 431 -5.66 -9.26 0.66
N PHE A 432 -4.68 -9.02 -0.21
CA PHE A 432 -3.84 -10.07 -0.78
C PHE A 432 -2.98 -10.77 0.28
N LEU A 433 -2.24 -10.00 1.10
CA LEU A 433 -1.36 -10.55 2.13
C LEU A 433 -2.15 -11.28 3.22
N ARG A 434 -3.34 -10.78 3.55
CA ARG A 434 -4.32 -11.43 4.42
C ARG A 434 -4.68 -12.82 3.91
N TRP A 435 -5.10 -12.92 2.65
CA TRP A 435 -5.42 -14.20 2.02
C TRP A 435 -4.20 -15.11 1.98
N LEU A 436 -3.01 -14.56 1.69
CA LEU A 436 -1.76 -15.31 1.65
C LEU A 436 -1.42 -15.92 3.03
N GLY A 437 -1.59 -15.17 4.12
CA GLY A 437 -1.46 -15.68 5.48
C GLY A 437 -2.50 -16.76 5.82
N ASP A 438 -3.73 -16.65 5.30
CA ASP A 438 -4.76 -17.69 5.39
C ASP A 438 -4.41 -18.99 4.60
N GLN A 439 -3.62 -18.88 3.52
CA GLN A 439 -3.15 -20.05 2.75
C GLN A 439 -1.81 -20.62 3.24
N LYS A 440 -0.99 -19.85 3.95
CA LYS A 440 0.41 -20.20 4.27
C LYS A 440 0.75 -20.22 5.76
N GLY A 441 -0.08 -19.62 6.61
CA GLY A 441 0.24 -19.34 8.01
C GLY A 441 1.02 -18.03 8.18
N GLU A 442 0.81 -17.36 9.31
CA GLU A 442 1.31 -15.99 9.58
C GLU A 442 2.84 -15.89 9.60
N GLN A 443 3.56 -17.01 9.75
CA GLN A 443 5.03 -17.02 9.65
C GLN A 443 5.56 -16.63 8.25
N ILE A 444 4.70 -16.57 7.23
CA ILE A 444 5.09 -16.03 5.91
C ILE A 444 5.44 -14.55 5.97
N TYR A 445 4.82 -13.76 6.85
CA TYR A 445 5.15 -12.34 7.01
C TYR A 445 6.61 -12.16 7.42
N LYS A 446 7.10 -13.05 8.29
CA LYS A 446 8.52 -13.11 8.68
C LYS A 446 9.43 -13.45 7.51
N GLN A 447 9.00 -14.35 6.63
CA GLN A 447 9.78 -14.75 5.45
C GLN A 447 9.85 -13.63 4.40
N LEU A 448 8.82 -12.78 4.35
CA LEU A 448 8.78 -11.62 3.46
C LEU A 448 9.75 -10.52 3.94
N ASP A 449 9.79 -10.15 5.23
CA ASP A 449 10.78 -9.14 5.67
C ASP A 449 12.23 -9.68 5.78
N GLN A 450 12.43 -10.97 6.09
CA GLN A 450 13.75 -11.52 6.43
C GLN A 450 14.62 -11.94 5.23
N THR A 451 14.66 -11.12 4.18
CA THR A 451 15.19 -11.47 2.85
C THR A 451 15.90 -10.30 2.14
N THR A 452 16.48 -10.57 0.97
CA THR A 452 16.93 -9.54 0.00
C THR A 452 16.07 -9.49 -1.26
N ARG A 453 15.14 -10.43 -1.41
CA ARG A 453 14.12 -10.42 -2.48
C ARG A 453 13.15 -9.26 -2.25
N ARG A 454 12.43 -8.87 -3.31
CA ARG A 454 11.43 -7.79 -3.25
C ARG A 454 10.19 -8.11 -4.08
N GLY A 455 9.05 -7.56 -3.70
CA GLY A 455 7.80 -7.57 -4.44
C GLY A 455 7.31 -8.97 -4.81
N ILE A 456 6.85 -9.14 -6.05
CA ILE A 456 6.30 -10.43 -6.52
C ILE A 456 7.32 -11.59 -6.47
N ASP A 457 8.63 -11.30 -6.62
CA ASP A 457 9.71 -12.30 -6.51
C ASP A 457 9.98 -12.71 -5.05
N ASN A 458 9.67 -11.83 -4.10
CA ASN A 458 9.69 -12.17 -2.67
C ASN A 458 8.50 -13.07 -2.32
N VAL A 459 7.29 -12.63 -2.68
CA VAL A 459 6.05 -13.39 -2.46
C VAL A 459 6.14 -14.79 -3.06
N ALA A 460 6.62 -14.92 -4.30
CA ALA A 460 6.76 -16.23 -4.94
C ALA A 460 7.75 -17.16 -4.20
N ALA A 461 8.86 -16.60 -3.70
CA ALA A 461 9.86 -17.35 -2.95
C ALA A 461 9.38 -17.77 -1.55
N ALA A 462 8.74 -16.86 -0.80
CA ALA A 462 8.21 -17.13 0.54
C ALA A 462 7.00 -18.09 0.50
N ALA A 463 6.11 -17.94 -0.49
CA ALA A 463 4.97 -18.83 -0.68
C ALA A 463 5.34 -20.20 -1.26
N GLY A 464 6.51 -20.32 -1.91
CA GLY A 464 6.91 -21.51 -2.65
C GLY A 464 6.08 -21.78 -3.91
N GLU A 465 5.43 -20.74 -4.47
CA GLU A 465 4.51 -20.84 -5.61
C GLU A 465 4.67 -19.63 -6.55
N PRO A 466 4.49 -19.78 -7.88
CA PRO A 466 4.54 -18.65 -8.81
C PRO A 466 3.49 -17.58 -8.48
N PHE A 467 3.88 -16.31 -8.45
CA PHE A 467 2.96 -15.20 -8.17
C PHE A 467 1.69 -15.20 -9.06
N PRO A 468 1.73 -15.54 -10.37
CA PRO A 468 0.51 -15.65 -11.18
C PRO A 468 -0.49 -16.70 -10.69
N ALA A 469 -0.05 -17.83 -10.15
CA ALA A 469 -0.96 -18.83 -9.57
C ALA A 469 -1.64 -18.28 -8.31
N LEU A 470 -0.85 -17.68 -7.40
CA LEU A 470 -1.35 -17.04 -6.18
C LEU A 470 -2.36 -15.92 -6.50
N PHE A 471 -2.05 -15.08 -7.48
CA PHE A 471 -2.89 -13.95 -7.87
C PHE A 471 -4.20 -14.38 -8.55
N GLY A 472 -4.17 -15.49 -9.31
CA GLY A 472 -5.37 -16.10 -9.89
C GLY A 472 -6.31 -16.67 -8.85
N ASP A 473 -5.78 -17.43 -7.89
CA ASP A 473 -6.58 -18.01 -6.82
C ASP A 473 -7.09 -16.96 -5.83
N PHE A 474 -6.31 -15.91 -5.55
CA PHE A 474 -6.76 -14.72 -4.83
C PHE A 474 -7.93 -14.04 -5.54
N GLY A 475 -7.82 -13.80 -6.85
CA GLY A 475 -8.88 -13.21 -7.67
C GLY A 475 -10.17 -14.04 -7.73
N ILE A 476 -10.09 -15.35 -7.49
CA ILE A 476 -11.28 -16.18 -7.25
C ILE A 476 -11.78 -15.99 -5.81
N ALA A 477 -10.90 -16.03 -4.82
CA ALA A 477 -11.23 -15.96 -3.39
C ALA A 477 -11.99 -14.68 -3.00
N THR A 478 -11.65 -13.52 -3.59
CA THR A 478 -12.32 -12.23 -3.37
C THR A 478 -13.83 -12.28 -3.64
N TYR A 479 -14.29 -13.15 -4.55
CA TYR A 479 -15.70 -13.39 -4.87
C TYR A 479 -16.26 -14.66 -4.21
N ALA A 480 -15.49 -15.74 -4.22
CA ALA A 480 -15.92 -17.08 -3.80
C ALA A 480 -15.96 -17.29 -2.27
N ASP A 481 -15.44 -16.35 -1.47
CA ASP A 481 -15.30 -16.48 -0.02
C ASP A 481 -16.55 -16.99 0.72
N SER A 482 -17.70 -16.48 0.26
CA SER A 482 -19.05 -16.85 0.69
C SER A 482 -19.95 -16.64 -0.54
N ILE A 483 -20.52 -17.69 -1.11
CA ILE A 483 -21.46 -17.57 -2.25
C ILE A 483 -22.89 -17.71 -1.70
N ASP A 484 -23.81 -16.84 -2.11
CA ASP A 484 -25.18 -16.84 -1.58
C ASP A 484 -25.87 -18.18 -1.88
N GLY A 485 -26.50 -18.78 -0.86
CA GLY A 485 -27.11 -20.12 -0.94
C GLY A 485 -26.13 -21.30 -0.82
N VAL A 486 -24.81 -21.06 -0.80
CA VAL A 486 -23.78 -22.10 -0.70
C VAL A 486 -23.22 -22.16 0.73
N PRO A 487 -23.13 -23.35 1.37
CA PRO A 487 -22.40 -23.48 2.63
C PRO A 487 -20.93 -23.12 2.43
N ARG A 488 -20.40 -22.17 3.21
CA ARG A 488 -19.02 -21.65 3.06
C ARG A 488 -17.95 -22.75 3.05
N THR A 489 -18.15 -23.82 3.80
CA THR A 489 -17.24 -24.97 3.87
C THR A 489 -17.21 -25.84 2.61
N SER A 490 -18.20 -25.74 1.71
CA SER A 490 -18.24 -26.45 0.43
C SER A 490 -17.29 -25.87 -0.62
N VAL A 491 -16.85 -24.63 -0.45
CA VAL A 491 -15.81 -24.00 -1.28
C VAL A 491 -14.43 -24.44 -0.74
N PRO A 492 -13.45 -24.84 -1.58
CA PRO A 492 -12.08 -25.13 -1.15
C PRO A 492 -11.42 -23.98 -0.36
N GLN A 493 -10.54 -24.29 0.59
CA GLN A 493 -9.83 -23.28 1.40
C GLN A 493 -9.07 -22.26 0.54
N ARG A 494 -8.48 -22.72 -0.56
CA ARG A 494 -7.74 -21.90 -1.54
C ARG A 494 -8.54 -20.69 -2.04
N TYR A 495 -9.86 -20.82 -2.10
CA TYR A 495 -10.80 -19.83 -2.61
C TYR A 495 -11.56 -19.09 -1.48
N ARG A 496 -10.97 -19.02 -0.27
CA ARG A 496 -11.56 -18.37 0.91
C ARG A 496 -10.53 -17.68 1.81
N PHE A 497 -11.00 -16.73 2.60
CA PHE A 497 -10.28 -16.08 3.70
C PHE A 497 -10.60 -16.82 5.01
N THR A 498 -9.88 -17.88 5.35
CA THR A 498 -10.22 -18.76 6.49
C THR A 498 -10.39 -18.03 7.82
N SER A 499 -9.58 -17.01 8.09
CA SER A 499 -9.55 -16.24 9.33
C SER A 499 -10.80 -15.38 9.57
N ARG A 500 -11.44 -14.86 8.51
CA ARG A 500 -12.60 -13.94 8.61
C ARG A 500 -13.52 -14.08 7.40
N ASP A 501 -14.83 -14.07 7.64
CA ASP A 501 -15.84 -14.03 6.57
C ASP A 501 -15.92 -12.61 5.97
N THR A 502 -15.14 -12.38 4.91
CA THR A 502 -14.93 -11.02 4.39
C THR A 502 -16.20 -10.48 3.76
N ARG A 503 -17.02 -11.32 3.11
CA ARG A 503 -18.33 -10.92 2.59
C ARG A 503 -19.26 -10.38 3.68
N LYS A 504 -19.33 -11.04 4.84
CA LYS A 504 -20.15 -10.53 5.97
C LYS A 504 -19.62 -9.22 6.53
N ILE A 505 -18.30 -9.06 6.62
CA ILE A 505 -17.68 -7.81 7.11
C ILE A 505 -17.91 -6.67 6.12
N PHE A 506 -17.65 -6.89 4.83
CA PHE A 506 -17.93 -5.93 3.75
C PHE A 506 -19.40 -5.53 3.67
N ALA A 507 -20.33 -6.49 3.75
CA ALA A 507 -21.76 -6.20 3.79
C ALA A 507 -22.13 -5.34 5.01
N ARG A 508 -21.56 -5.64 6.19
CA ARG A 508 -21.80 -4.85 7.41
C ARG A 508 -21.21 -3.45 7.33
N ILE A 509 -20.07 -3.26 6.67
CA ILE A 509 -19.46 -1.94 6.43
C ILE A 509 -20.28 -1.14 5.43
N ALA A 510 -20.72 -1.76 4.32
CA ALA A 510 -21.65 -1.16 3.36
C ALA A 510 -22.96 -0.71 4.03
N CYS A 511 -23.53 -1.53 4.92
CA CYS A 511 -24.68 -1.16 5.75
C CYS A 511 -24.37 -0.11 6.83
N GLY A 512 -23.12 -0.04 7.32
CA GLY A 512 -22.71 0.83 8.43
C GLY A 512 -22.48 2.28 8.01
N THR A 513 -22.09 2.50 6.76
CA THR A 513 -22.00 3.84 6.13
C THR A 513 -23.27 4.22 5.36
N ALA A 514 -24.27 3.34 5.27
CA ALA A 514 -25.49 3.56 4.51
C ALA A 514 -26.39 4.64 5.14
N VAL A 515 -26.82 5.60 4.33
CA VAL A 515 -28.00 6.42 4.64
C VAL A 515 -29.22 5.49 4.67
N PRO A 516 -30.19 5.66 5.60
CA PRO A 516 -31.39 4.81 5.66
C PRO A 516 -32.09 4.69 4.30
N GLY A 517 -32.13 3.46 3.77
CA GLY A 517 -32.69 3.13 2.45
C GLY A 517 -31.66 2.73 1.38
N GLN A 518 -30.36 2.89 1.61
CA GLN A 518 -29.33 2.44 0.68
C GLN A 518 -29.06 0.93 0.82
N SER A 519 -29.00 0.21 -0.30
CA SER A 519 -28.75 -1.23 -0.33
C SER A 519 -27.29 -1.58 0.00
N CYS A 520 -27.07 -2.63 0.79
CA CYS A 520 -25.75 -3.13 1.16
C CYS A 520 -25.17 -4.05 0.07
N THR A 521 -24.87 -3.49 -1.10
CA THR A 521 -24.36 -4.23 -2.26
C THR A 521 -22.98 -4.87 -1.96
N PRO A 522 -22.72 -6.13 -2.39
CA PRO A 522 -21.37 -6.69 -2.39
C PRO A 522 -20.40 -5.80 -3.20
N PRO A 523 -19.11 -5.69 -2.80
CA PRO A 523 -18.20 -4.77 -3.48
C PRO A 523 -17.88 -5.19 -4.92
N ILE A 524 -17.79 -6.49 -5.19
CA ILE A 524 -17.67 -7.02 -6.54
C ILE A 524 -19.08 -7.20 -7.11
N THR A 525 -19.38 -6.47 -8.19
CA THR A 525 -20.54 -6.72 -9.06
C THR A 525 -19.99 -7.12 -10.43
N PRO A 526 -19.95 -8.43 -10.78
CA PRO A 526 -19.36 -8.86 -12.04
C PRO A 526 -20.20 -8.48 -13.25
N ASP A 527 -19.53 -8.13 -14.34
CA ASP A 527 -20.17 -7.84 -15.63
C ASP A 527 -20.67 -9.15 -16.28
N THR A 528 -21.90 -9.19 -16.77
CA THR A 528 -22.45 -10.41 -17.39
C THR A 528 -22.15 -10.44 -18.89
N LEU A 529 -21.40 -11.45 -19.34
CA LEU A 529 -21.00 -11.62 -20.74
C LEU A 529 -21.66 -12.87 -21.34
N GLY A 530 -22.64 -12.64 -22.23
CA GLY A 530 -23.40 -13.72 -22.87
C GLY A 530 -22.65 -14.43 -23.99
N CYS A 531 -23.13 -15.63 -24.36
CA CYS A 531 -22.66 -16.41 -25.51
C CYS A 531 -22.55 -15.53 -26.78
N ALA A 532 -21.47 -15.69 -27.56
CA ALA A 532 -21.21 -14.93 -28.79
C ALA A 532 -21.13 -13.39 -28.63
N ASN A 533 -20.67 -12.91 -27.48
CA ASN A 533 -20.29 -11.51 -27.26
C ASN A 533 -18.82 -11.41 -26.83
N SER A 534 -18.25 -10.22 -26.95
CA SER A 534 -17.02 -9.85 -26.26
C SER A 534 -17.10 -8.46 -25.63
N SER A 535 -16.31 -8.23 -24.58
CA SER A 535 -16.20 -6.97 -23.84
C SER A 535 -14.77 -6.47 -23.95
N THR A 536 -14.60 -5.23 -24.43
CA THR A 536 -13.27 -4.56 -24.46
C THR A 536 -13.17 -3.53 -23.34
N GLU A 537 -12.15 -3.66 -22.50
CA GLU A 537 -11.96 -2.94 -21.23
C GLU A 537 -10.47 -2.65 -20.99
N SER A 538 -10.16 -1.74 -20.08
CA SER A 538 -8.77 -1.45 -19.67
C SER A 538 -8.51 -1.85 -18.21
N MET A 539 -7.26 -2.19 -17.90
CA MET A 539 -6.78 -2.34 -16.52
C MET A 539 -5.27 -2.12 -16.42
N VAL A 540 -4.75 -1.86 -15.22
CA VAL A 540 -3.29 -1.67 -14.97
C VAL A 540 -2.61 -2.96 -14.48
N GLN A 541 -1.29 -2.99 -14.35
CA GLN A 541 -0.58 -4.13 -13.74
C GLN A 541 -1.13 -4.42 -12.33
N GLY A 542 -1.21 -5.69 -11.91
CA GLY A 542 -1.66 -6.09 -10.56
C GLY A 542 -3.15 -5.93 -10.29
N THR A 543 -3.99 -5.96 -11.32
CA THR A 543 -5.45 -5.74 -11.23
C THR A 543 -6.28 -6.97 -11.60
N SER A 544 -7.60 -6.89 -11.43
CA SER A 544 -8.53 -7.92 -11.87
C SER A 544 -9.83 -7.31 -12.38
N ALA A 545 -10.33 -7.79 -13.52
CA ALA A 545 -11.72 -7.61 -13.93
C ALA A 545 -12.55 -8.83 -13.51
N TYR A 546 -13.88 -8.69 -13.39
CA TYR A 546 -14.76 -9.76 -12.91
C TYR A 546 -15.97 -9.91 -13.84
N TYR A 547 -16.14 -11.10 -14.42
CA TYR A 547 -17.23 -11.41 -15.33
C TYR A 547 -18.01 -12.65 -14.89
N LEU A 548 -19.29 -12.71 -15.27
CA LEU A 548 -20.13 -13.90 -15.19
C LEU A 548 -20.50 -14.38 -16.60
N ILE A 549 -20.20 -15.65 -16.88
CA ILE A 549 -20.38 -16.29 -18.20
C ILE A 549 -21.19 -17.60 -18.02
N GLY A 550 -22.02 -17.92 -19.01
CA GLY A 550 -22.86 -19.14 -19.01
C GLY A 550 -24.18 -19.00 -18.23
N GLY A 551 -24.92 -20.10 -18.14
CA GLY A 551 -26.25 -20.15 -17.50
C GLY A 551 -27.43 -19.68 -18.35
N SER A 552 -27.23 -19.37 -19.63
CA SER A 552 -28.29 -19.16 -20.61
C SER A 552 -28.32 -20.30 -21.63
N ALA A 553 -29.53 -20.78 -21.96
CA ALA A 553 -29.69 -21.81 -22.98
C ALA A 553 -29.28 -21.26 -24.36
N GLY A 554 -28.33 -21.93 -25.02
CA GLY A 554 -27.86 -21.57 -26.37
C GLY A 554 -26.35 -21.46 -26.55
N CYS A 555 -25.54 -21.54 -25.48
CA CYS A 555 -24.08 -21.63 -25.61
C CYS A 555 -23.66 -22.96 -26.27
N SER A 556 -23.42 -22.93 -27.59
CA SER A 556 -22.91 -24.08 -28.36
C SER A 556 -21.40 -24.30 -28.20
N SER A 557 -20.65 -23.24 -27.83
CA SER A 557 -19.31 -23.34 -27.28
C SER A 557 -19.03 -22.20 -26.31
N THR A 558 -18.57 -22.55 -25.11
CA THR A 558 -17.99 -21.64 -24.12
C THR A 558 -16.46 -21.66 -24.21
N ARG A 559 -15.93 -21.36 -25.41
CA ARG A 559 -14.54 -20.92 -25.55
C ARG A 559 -14.44 -19.50 -25.01
N ILE A 560 -13.53 -19.27 -24.07
CA ILE A 560 -13.19 -17.95 -23.54
C ILE A 560 -11.81 -17.58 -24.08
N ASP A 561 -11.64 -16.37 -24.60
CA ASP A 561 -10.35 -15.82 -25.04
C ASP A 561 -10.11 -14.43 -24.45
N MET A 562 -8.88 -14.15 -24.01
CA MET A 562 -8.42 -12.79 -23.64
C MET A 562 -7.35 -12.32 -24.63
N THR A 563 -7.66 -11.28 -25.40
CA THR A 563 -6.83 -10.73 -26.47
C THR A 563 -6.57 -9.23 -26.28
N ALA A 564 -5.70 -8.65 -27.10
CA ALA A 564 -5.61 -7.19 -27.24
C ALA A 564 -6.84 -6.68 -28.01
N SER A 565 -7.13 -5.37 -27.91
CA SER A 565 -8.31 -4.75 -28.55
C SER A 565 -8.42 -4.93 -30.08
N GLY A 566 -7.30 -5.19 -30.75
CA GLY A 566 -7.24 -5.55 -32.18
C GLY A 566 -7.35 -7.06 -32.48
N GLY A 567 -7.73 -7.89 -31.51
CA GLY A 567 -7.79 -9.35 -31.63
C GLY A 567 -6.44 -10.08 -31.54
N GLY A 568 -5.32 -9.36 -31.48
CA GLY A 568 -3.97 -9.90 -31.37
C GLY A 568 -3.57 -10.38 -29.97
N THR A 569 -2.34 -10.89 -29.83
CA THR A 569 -1.75 -11.24 -28.53
C THR A 569 -1.50 -10.00 -27.67
N LEU A 570 -1.84 -10.09 -26.38
CA LEU A 570 -1.48 -9.08 -25.37
C LEU A 570 0.04 -9.04 -25.11
N PRO A 571 0.59 -7.91 -24.60
CA PRO A 571 2.01 -7.80 -24.28
C PRO A 571 2.50 -8.87 -23.28
N SER A 572 3.58 -9.56 -23.62
CA SER A 572 4.16 -10.64 -22.80
C SER A 572 4.62 -10.17 -21.41
N ALA A 573 5.06 -8.91 -21.30
CA ALA A 573 5.45 -8.29 -20.04
C ALA A 573 4.31 -8.19 -19.00
N LEU A 574 3.05 -8.34 -19.41
CA LEU A 574 1.89 -8.33 -18.51
C LEU A 574 1.51 -9.72 -17.96
N GLN A 575 2.16 -10.79 -18.45
CA GLN A 575 1.83 -12.19 -18.18
C GLN A 575 0.31 -12.46 -18.13
N PRO A 576 -0.47 -11.98 -19.13
CA PRO A 576 -1.92 -11.95 -19.08
C PRO A 576 -2.49 -13.33 -18.77
N GLN A 577 -3.53 -13.38 -17.93
CA GLN A 577 -4.20 -14.63 -17.56
C GLN A 577 -5.68 -14.44 -17.27
N ILE A 578 -6.39 -15.57 -17.23
CA ILE A 578 -7.77 -15.68 -16.80
C ILE A 578 -7.81 -16.72 -15.68
N ALA A 579 -8.28 -16.33 -14.50
CA ALA A 579 -8.72 -17.28 -13.49
C ALA A 579 -10.22 -17.58 -13.70
N ILE A 580 -10.60 -18.85 -13.69
CA ILE A 580 -11.95 -19.33 -13.99
C ILE A 580 -12.43 -20.17 -12.81
N PHE A 581 -13.61 -19.89 -12.27
CA PHE A 581 -14.22 -20.65 -11.19
C PHE A 581 -15.65 -21.05 -11.54
N ARG A 582 -15.98 -22.33 -11.38
CA ARG A 582 -17.31 -22.86 -11.67
C ARG A 582 -18.22 -22.67 -10.44
N LEU A 583 -19.33 -21.97 -10.65
CA LEU A 583 -20.40 -21.78 -9.66
C LEU A 583 -21.20 -23.10 -9.46
N PRO A 584 -22.08 -23.20 -8.44
CA PRO A 584 -22.90 -24.41 -8.20
C PRO A 584 -23.60 -24.95 -9.46
#